data_AF-X1UPD8-F1
#
_entry.id   AF-X1UPD8-F1
#
_cell.length_a   1.000
_cell.length_b   1.000
_cell.length_c   1.000
_cell.angle_alpha   90.00
_cell.angle_beta   90.00
_cell.angle_gamma   90.00
#
_symmetry.space_group_name_H-M   'P 1'
#
loop_
_entity.id
_entity.type
_entity.pdbx_description
1 polymer ?
#
loop_
_entity_poly.entity_id
_entity_poly.type
_entity_poly.pdbx_seq_one_letter_code
_entity_poly.pdbx_strand_id
1 'polypeptide(L)'
;VSAAVTGDVLTIVAVTATCTVKTGDIITVTNTDASTTNYVILEDATCALTPGTAVEHYPVITDEAAEAVIAAVIDTGGANNIAFHKNAFALVTAPLLPPMGGARATVENYKGLSCRVVYGYDMSKKVDTVSIDMLVGVKALTEELACRLIE
;
A
#
# COMPACT_ATOMS: atom_id res chain seq x y z
N VAL A 1 -9.04 25.80 0.21
CA VAL A 1 -8.78 25.26 1.55
C VAL A 1 -7.29 25.37 1.80
N SER A 2 -6.79 26.39 2.50
CA SER A 2 -5.36 26.42 2.88
C SER A 2 -5.09 25.37 3.97
N ALA A 3 -3.90 24.78 4.01
CA ALA A 3 -3.44 23.87 5.04
C ALA A 3 -2.08 24.38 5.52
N ALA A 4 -1.80 24.27 6.82
CA ALA A 4 -0.48 24.60 7.36
C ALA A 4 0.32 23.31 7.52
N VAL A 5 1.59 23.33 7.12
CA VAL A 5 2.46 22.16 7.12
C VAL A 5 3.55 22.32 8.18
N THR A 6 3.82 21.28 8.96
CA THR A 6 5.01 21.19 9.80
C THR A 6 5.49 19.74 9.80
N GLY A 7 6.60 19.46 9.12
CA GLY A 7 7.13 18.09 8.98
C GLY A 7 6.14 17.11 8.34
N ASP A 8 6.08 15.88 8.84
CA ASP A 8 5.25 14.78 8.31
C ASP A 8 3.74 14.96 8.57
N VAL A 9 3.33 16.08 9.17
CA VAL A 9 1.96 16.35 9.57
C VAL A 9 1.38 17.51 8.76
N LEU A 10 0.31 17.21 8.02
CA LEU A 10 -0.50 18.19 7.31
C LEU A 10 -1.70 18.55 8.18
N THR A 11 -1.88 19.84 8.49
CA THR A 11 -3.07 20.29 9.24
C THR A 11 -4.13 20.85 8.30
N ILE A 12 -5.29 20.19 8.28
CA ILE A 12 -6.42 20.60 7.44
C ILE A 12 -7.13 21.78 8.14
N VAL A 13 -7.09 22.97 7.53
CA VAL A 13 -7.63 24.20 8.15
C VAL A 13 -9.14 24.36 7.90
N ALA A 14 -9.69 23.86 6.79
CA ALA A 14 -11.15 23.90 6.56
C ALA A 14 -11.61 22.87 5.52
N VAL A 15 -12.72 22.18 5.76
CA VAL A 15 -13.38 21.34 4.74
C VAL A 15 -14.80 21.83 4.47
N THR A 16 -15.28 21.71 3.22
CA THR A 16 -16.63 22.16 2.83
C THR A 16 -17.74 21.24 3.38
N ALA A 17 -17.40 19.99 3.69
CA ALA A 17 -18.26 19.02 4.34
C ALA A 17 -17.39 18.05 5.16
N THR A 18 -17.96 17.40 6.18
CA THR A 18 -17.26 16.35 6.93
C THR A 18 -16.87 15.22 6.00
N CYS A 19 -15.58 14.87 5.95
CA CYS A 19 -15.07 13.76 5.15
C CYS A 19 -14.21 12.82 6.01
N THR A 20 -14.18 11.56 5.63
CA THR A 20 -13.27 10.56 6.18
C THR A 20 -12.14 10.37 5.18
N VAL A 21 -10.92 10.70 5.58
CA VAL A 21 -9.72 10.38 4.80
C VAL A 21 -9.17 9.08 5.38
N LYS A 22 -8.92 8.11 4.52
CA LYS A 22 -8.39 6.81 4.92
C LYS A 22 -6.94 6.68 4.50
N THR A 23 -6.26 5.76 5.16
CA THR A 23 -4.92 5.31 4.80
C THR A 23 -4.90 4.88 3.33
N GLY A 24 -4.03 5.51 2.54
CA GLY A 24 -3.89 5.26 1.10
C GLY A 24 -4.66 6.21 0.18
N ASP A 25 -5.46 7.12 0.72
CA ASP A 25 -6.06 8.23 -0.05
C ASP A 25 -4.98 9.22 -0.49
N ILE A 26 -5.21 9.86 -1.64
CA ILE A 26 -4.31 10.90 -2.16
C ILE A 26 -4.93 12.28 -1.91
N ILE A 27 -4.09 13.16 -1.37
CA ILE A 27 -4.37 14.59 -1.27
C ILE A 27 -3.41 15.32 -2.20
N THR A 28 -3.97 16.14 -3.10
CA THR A 28 -3.17 17.06 -3.91
C THR A 28 -3.07 18.39 -3.20
N VAL A 29 -1.84 18.82 -2.97
CA VAL A 29 -1.51 20.11 -2.37
C VAL A 29 -0.94 21.01 -3.45
N THR A 30 -1.47 22.22 -3.56
CA THR A 30 -0.85 23.29 -4.35
C THR A 30 0.14 24.04 -3.49
N ASN A 31 1.41 24.06 -3.90
CA ASN A 31 2.47 24.81 -3.26
C ASN A 31 2.38 26.30 -3.60
N THR A 32 3.14 27.12 -2.89
CA THR A 32 3.22 28.58 -3.05
C THR A 32 3.64 28.99 -4.48
N ASP A 33 4.42 28.16 -5.17
CA ASP A 33 4.83 28.35 -6.57
C ASP A 33 3.77 27.91 -7.60
N ALA A 34 2.54 27.64 -7.17
CA ALA A 34 1.44 27.10 -7.99
C ALA A 34 1.72 25.71 -8.61
N SER A 35 2.80 25.04 -8.21
CA SER A 35 3.07 23.62 -8.52
C SER A 35 2.18 22.72 -7.66
N THR A 36 1.60 21.68 -8.26
CA THR A 36 0.80 20.68 -7.56
C THR A 36 1.64 19.45 -7.23
N THR A 37 1.59 19.00 -5.98
CA THR A 37 2.26 17.78 -5.52
C THR A 37 1.26 16.88 -4.82
N ASN A 38 1.36 15.59 -5.09
CA ASN A 38 0.46 14.57 -4.53
C ASN A 38 1.11 13.94 -3.30
N TYR A 39 0.31 13.80 -2.24
CA TYR A 39 0.70 13.17 -0.99
C TYR A 39 -0.25 12.01 -0.68
N VAL A 40 0.29 10.93 -0.12
CA VAL A 40 -0.46 9.75 0.32
C VAL A 40 -0.64 9.84 1.82
N ILE A 41 -1.86 9.56 2.28
CA ILE A 41 -2.23 9.61 3.69
C ILE A 41 -1.86 8.31 4.38
N LEU A 42 -1.17 8.41 5.51
CA LEU A 42 -0.61 7.28 6.26
C LEU A 42 -1.54 6.79 7.38
N GLU A 43 -2.43 7.64 7.88
CA GLU A 43 -3.36 7.31 8.95
C GLU A 43 -4.78 7.78 8.65
N ASP A 44 -5.76 7.02 9.16
CA ASP A 44 -7.17 7.37 9.04
C ASP A 44 -7.47 8.63 9.87
N ALA A 45 -8.10 9.63 9.24
CA ALA A 45 -8.48 10.87 9.88
C ALA A 45 -9.89 11.31 9.49
N THR A 46 -10.63 11.80 10.48
CA THR A 46 -11.94 12.43 10.24
C THR A 46 -11.77 13.93 10.19
N CYS A 47 -11.99 14.53 9.02
CA CYS A 47 -11.93 15.97 8.86
C CYS A 47 -13.23 16.60 9.37
N ALA A 48 -13.14 17.37 10.45
CA ALA A 48 -14.24 18.18 10.95
C ALA A 48 -14.30 19.54 10.24
N LEU A 49 -15.47 20.18 10.24
CA LEU A 49 -15.65 21.57 9.76
C LEU A 49 -14.81 22.59 10.55
N THR A 50 -14.26 22.18 11.69
CA THR A 50 -13.39 22.98 12.55
C THR A 50 -11.92 22.75 12.16
N PRO A 51 -11.10 23.82 12.06
CA PRO A 51 -9.68 23.70 11.78
C PRO A 51 -8.96 22.81 12.81
N GLY A 52 -7.98 22.02 12.35
CA GLY A 52 -7.03 21.36 13.25
C GLY A 52 -6.94 19.83 13.16
N THR A 53 -7.49 19.22 12.10
CA THR A 53 -7.25 17.78 11.87
C THR A 53 -5.84 17.60 11.33
N ALA A 54 -4.97 16.97 12.12
CA ALA A 54 -3.62 16.58 11.75
C ALA A 54 -3.67 15.24 11.00
N VAL A 55 -2.99 15.16 9.86
CA VAL A 55 -2.91 13.94 9.05
C VAL A 55 -1.46 13.66 8.67
N GLU A 56 -1.00 12.45 8.98
CA GLU A 56 0.33 11.99 8.56
C GLU A 56 0.35 11.68 7.06
N HIS A 57 1.42 12.09 6.39
CA HIS A 57 1.52 11.99 4.94
C HIS A 57 2.93 11.64 4.46
N TYR A 58 3.00 11.11 3.25
CA TYR A 58 4.24 10.83 2.54
C TYR A 58 4.15 11.33 1.08
N PRO A 59 5.22 11.89 0.49
CA PRO A 59 6.56 12.14 1.06
C PRO A 59 6.60 13.31 2.05
N VAL A 60 7.71 13.43 2.80
CA VAL A 60 7.95 14.54 3.75
C VAL A 60 7.93 15.87 3.03
N ILE A 61 7.13 16.82 3.51
CA ILE A 61 7.17 18.20 3.00
C ILE A 61 8.38 18.90 3.61
N THR A 62 9.33 19.27 2.76
CA THR A 62 10.59 19.93 3.17
C THR A 62 10.55 21.46 3.04
N ASP A 63 9.51 22.02 2.42
CA ASP A 63 9.35 23.47 2.28
C ASP A 63 8.53 24.05 3.45
N GLU A 64 9.19 24.86 4.29
CA GLU A 64 8.60 25.58 5.44
C GLU A 64 7.57 26.66 5.05
N ALA A 65 7.38 26.94 3.75
CA ALA A 65 6.54 28.03 3.25
C ALA A 65 5.22 27.59 2.60
N ALA A 66 4.84 26.31 2.68
CA ALA A 66 3.62 25.82 2.05
C ALA A 66 2.37 26.15 2.89
N GLU A 67 1.66 27.23 2.54
CA GLU A 67 0.20 27.25 2.72
C GLU A 67 -0.40 26.27 1.70
N ALA A 68 -0.37 24.99 2.06
CA ALA A 68 -0.77 23.89 1.23
C ALA A 68 -2.27 23.97 0.94
N VAL A 69 -2.67 24.58 -0.18
CA VAL A 69 -4.11 24.57 -0.51
C VAL A 69 -4.50 23.16 -0.95
N ILE A 70 -5.32 22.46 -0.17
CA ILE A 70 -5.86 21.15 -0.55
C ILE A 70 -6.80 21.37 -1.73
N ALA A 71 -6.37 20.92 -2.91
CA ALA A 71 -7.07 21.13 -4.17
C ALA A 71 -8.11 20.03 -4.44
N ALA A 72 -7.81 18.78 -4.05
CA ALA A 72 -8.69 17.63 -4.20
C ALA A 72 -8.30 16.48 -3.26
N VAL A 73 -9.30 15.74 -2.80
CA VAL A 73 -9.13 14.42 -2.17
C VAL A 73 -9.61 13.39 -3.19
N ILE A 74 -8.73 12.47 -3.57
CA ILE A 74 -9.05 11.39 -4.52
C ILE A 74 -9.31 10.13 -3.71
N ASP A 75 -10.58 9.74 -3.62
CA ASP A 75 -11.00 8.46 -3.03
C ASP A 75 -10.53 7.32 -3.94
N THR A 76 -9.77 6.40 -3.36
CA THR A 76 -9.10 5.35 -4.13
C THR A 76 -9.86 4.03 -4.27
N GLY A 77 -11.17 4.02 -4.01
CA GLY A 77 -12.01 2.82 -4.08
C GLY A 77 -12.15 2.13 -5.45
N GLY A 78 -11.39 2.53 -6.48
CA GLY A 78 -11.44 2.01 -7.86
C GLY A 78 -10.23 1.16 -8.28
N ALA A 79 -10.28 0.65 -9.52
CA ALA A 79 -9.12 0.00 -10.14
C ALA A 79 -8.04 1.04 -10.46
N ASN A 80 -6.85 0.84 -9.91
CA ASN A 80 -5.75 1.80 -10.03
C ASN A 80 -4.64 1.25 -10.94
N ASN A 81 -4.11 2.11 -11.81
CA ASN A 81 -2.95 1.79 -12.62
C ASN A 81 -1.68 2.02 -11.80
N ILE A 82 -0.70 1.11 -11.90
CA ILE A 82 0.57 1.18 -11.16
C ILE A 82 1.72 1.13 -12.14
N ALA A 83 2.69 2.03 -12.00
CA ALA A 83 3.96 1.98 -12.70
C ALA A 83 5.08 1.94 -11.66
N PHE A 84 6.08 1.07 -11.87
CA PHE A 84 7.20 0.94 -10.93
C PHE A 84 8.49 0.57 -11.64
N HIS A 85 9.60 1.05 -11.09
CA HIS A 85 10.92 0.60 -11.49
C HIS A 85 11.21 -0.80 -10.91
N LYS A 86 12.02 -1.60 -11.60
CA LYS A 86 12.37 -2.99 -11.19
C LYS A 86 12.89 -3.15 -9.76
N ASN A 87 13.40 -2.08 -9.16
CA ASN A 87 13.98 -2.09 -7.81
C ASN A 87 13.01 -1.59 -6.72
N ALA A 88 11.80 -1.17 -7.08
CA ALA A 88 10.84 -0.62 -6.11
C ALA A 88 10.32 -1.69 -5.15
N PHE A 89 10.05 -2.89 -5.68
CA PHE A 89 9.50 -4.02 -4.91
C PHE A 89 10.44 -5.21 -4.91
N ALA A 90 10.52 -5.89 -3.77
CA ALA A 90 11.15 -7.18 -3.64
C ALA A 90 10.10 -8.25 -3.40
N LEU A 91 10.16 -9.31 -4.21
CA LEU A 91 9.43 -10.56 -4.01
C LEU A 91 10.43 -11.61 -3.54
N VAL A 92 10.18 -12.21 -2.39
CA VAL A 92 11.00 -13.29 -1.84
C VAL A 92 10.14 -14.53 -1.66
N THR A 93 10.68 -15.68 -2.02
CA THR A 93 10.06 -16.98 -1.82
C THR A 93 11.00 -17.85 -1.00
N ALA A 94 10.43 -18.66 -0.09
CA ALA A 94 11.21 -19.54 0.78
C ALA A 94 10.74 -21.00 0.59
N PRO A 95 11.67 -21.95 0.39
CA PRO A 95 11.30 -23.36 0.25
C PRO A 95 10.82 -23.91 1.59
N LEU A 96 9.68 -24.59 1.57
CA LEU A 96 9.08 -25.20 2.74
C LEU A 96 9.47 -26.68 2.81
N LEU A 97 9.97 -27.12 3.96
CA LEU A 97 10.36 -28.52 4.17
C LEU A 97 9.15 -29.45 3.98
N PRO A 98 9.33 -30.67 3.46
CA PRO A 98 8.25 -31.65 3.40
C PRO A 98 7.73 -31.97 4.81
N PRO A 99 6.41 -32.23 4.96
CA PRO A 99 5.81 -32.58 6.25
C PRO A 99 6.47 -33.80 6.88
N MET A 100 6.68 -33.72 8.20
CA MET A 100 7.22 -34.81 8.99
C MET A 100 6.24 -36.00 8.99
N GLY A 101 6.74 -37.23 8.84
CA GLY A 101 5.92 -38.45 8.91
C GLY A 101 5.72 -39.20 7.58
N GLY A 102 6.52 -38.93 6.55
CA GLY A 102 6.54 -39.75 5.32
C GLY A 102 5.38 -39.50 4.36
N ALA A 103 4.69 -38.36 4.49
CA ALA A 103 3.70 -37.94 3.50
C ALA A 103 4.35 -37.74 2.12
N ARG A 104 3.61 -38.09 1.07
CA ARG A 104 4.07 -37.99 -0.32
C ARG A 104 4.13 -36.52 -0.71
N ALA A 105 5.29 -35.91 -0.52
CA ALA A 105 5.50 -34.49 -0.76
C ALA A 105 6.71 -34.27 -1.65
N THR A 106 6.60 -33.31 -2.57
CA THR A 106 7.71 -32.77 -3.35
C THR A 106 7.77 -31.26 -3.21
N VAL A 107 8.96 -30.70 -3.34
CA VAL A 107 9.18 -29.25 -3.39
C VAL A 107 9.76 -28.95 -4.77
N GLU A 108 9.00 -28.23 -5.58
CA GLU A 108 9.39 -27.88 -6.94
C GLU A 108 9.64 -26.39 -7.04
N ASN A 109 10.71 -26.02 -7.75
CA ASN A 109 11.06 -24.64 -7.99
C ASN A 109 10.82 -24.32 -9.47
N TYR A 110 9.98 -23.33 -9.74
CA TYR A 110 9.72 -22.86 -11.10
C TYR A 110 9.86 -21.33 -11.17
N LYS A 111 10.75 -20.84 -12.03
CA LYS A 111 11.01 -19.39 -12.22
C LYS A 111 11.29 -18.61 -10.93
N GLY A 112 11.96 -19.25 -9.96
CA GLY A 112 12.26 -18.63 -8.65
C GLY A 112 11.09 -18.62 -7.66
N LEU A 113 9.99 -19.30 -7.99
CA LEU A 113 8.87 -19.56 -7.10
C LEU A 113 9.00 -21.00 -6.59
N SER A 114 9.19 -21.15 -5.27
CA SER A 114 9.24 -22.46 -4.62
C SER A 114 7.88 -22.86 -4.10
N CYS A 115 7.34 -23.98 -4.60
CA CYS A 115 6.06 -24.52 -4.16
C CYS A 115 6.25 -25.93 -3.61
N ARG A 116 5.62 -26.21 -2.45
CA ARG A 116 5.53 -27.55 -1.90
C ARG A 116 4.19 -28.15 -2.28
N VAL A 117 4.21 -29.36 -2.83
CA VAL A 117 2.99 -30.12 -3.10
C VAL A 117 2.95 -31.35 -2.21
N VAL A 118 1.84 -31.54 -1.50
CA VAL A 118 1.59 -32.68 -0.62
C VAL A 118 0.36 -33.42 -1.12
N TYR A 119 0.49 -34.73 -1.29
CA TYR A 119 -0.56 -35.61 -1.80
C TYR A 119 -0.95 -36.64 -0.73
N GLY A 120 -2.25 -36.82 -0.53
CA GLY A 120 -2.81 -37.86 0.35
C GLY A 120 -4.14 -38.39 -0.17
N TYR A 121 -4.41 -39.67 0.09
CA TYR A 121 -5.70 -40.29 -0.22
C TYR A 121 -6.50 -40.48 1.07
N ASP A 122 -7.70 -39.87 1.14
CA ASP A 122 -8.63 -40.11 2.23
C ASP A 122 -9.44 -41.38 1.92
N MET A 123 -9.12 -42.49 2.60
CA MET A 123 -9.82 -43.78 2.41
C MET A 123 -11.30 -43.73 2.75
N SER A 124 -11.71 -42.87 3.70
CA SER A 124 -13.10 -42.78 4.14
C SER A 124 -13.97 -42.07 3.10
N LYS A 125 -13.41 -41.02 2.48
CA LYS A 125 -14.11 -40.22 1.46
C LYS A 125 -13.84 -40.71 0.04
N LYS A 126 -12.84 -41.57 -0.15
CA LYS A 126 -12.34 -42.01 -1.46
C LYS A 126 -11.94 -40.84 -2.37
N VAL A 127 -11.30 -39.83 -1.80
CA VAL A 127 -10.88 -38.60 -2.50
C VAL A 127 -9.39 -38.40 -2.36
N ASP A 128 -8.74 -38.04 -3.48
CA ASP A 128 -7.37 -37.54 -3.50
C ASP A 128 -7.35 -36.07 -3.05
N THR A 129 -6.63 -35.81 -1.95
CA THR A 129 -6.39 -34.46 -1.46
C THR A 129 -4.99 -34.02 -1.88
N VAL A 130 -4.94 -32.89 -2.58
CA VAL A 130 -3.70 -32.25 -3.02
C VAL A 130 -3.64 -30.86 -2.42
N SER A 131 -2.61 -30.60 -1.63
CA SER A 131 -2.32 -29.28 -1.08
C SER A 131 -1.07 -28.73 -1.75
N ILE A 132 -1.17 -27.47 -2.20
CA ILE A 132 -0.06 -26.72 -2.78
C ILE A 132 0.17 -25.53 -1.86
N ASP A 133 1.33 -25.51 -1.22
CA ASP A 133 1.71 -24.47 -0.27
C ASP A 133 2.89 -23.67 -0.81
N MET A 134 2.87 -22.35 -0.60
CA MET A 134 3.94 -21.45 -0.98
C MET A 134 4.16 -20.40 0.10
N LEU A 135 5.42 -20.14 0.47
CA LEU A 135 5.78 -18.99 1.30
C LEU A 135 6.23 -17.83 0.40
N VAL A 136 5.53 -16.70 0.54
CA VAL A 136 5.79 -15.48 -0.22
C VAL A 136 5.87 -14.29 0.73
N GLY A 137 6.88 -13.45 0.53
CA GLY A 137 6.99 -12.14 1.16
C GLY A 137 7.14 -11.06 0.08
N VAL A 138 6.40 -9.96 0.23
CA VAL A 138 6.54 -8.77 -0.59
C VAL A 138 6.90 -7.59 0.29
N LYS A 139 7.84 -6.75 -0.17
CA LYS A 139 8.20 -5.50 0.52
C LYS A 139 8.58 -4.42 -0.50
N ALA A 140 8.11 -3.20 -0.27
CA ALA A 140 8.63 -2.03 -0.97
C ALA A 140 10.00 -1.68 -0.37
N LEU A 141 11.04 -1.71 -1.19
CA LEU A 141 12.41 -1.35 -0.77
C LEU A 141 12.64 0.16 -0.89
N THR A 142 12.13 0.74 -1.97
CA THR A 142 12.23 2.17 -2.24
C THR A 142 10.90 2.62 -2.82
N GLU A 143 10.07 3.19 -1.96
CA GLU A 143 8.69 3.56 -2.27
C GLU A 143 8.61 4.66 -3.34
N GLU A 144 9.59 5.56 -3.37
CA GLU A 144 9.72 6.64 -4.37
C GLU A 144 9.85 6.15 -5.81
N LEU A 145 10.24 4.88 -6.01
CA LEU A 145 10.42 4.29 -7.34
C LEU A 145 9.13 3.63 -7.89
N ALA A 146 8.04 3.68 -7.13
CA ALA A 146 6.72 3.25 -7.55
C ALA A 146 5.77 4.45 -7.55
N CYS A 147 4.91 4.53 -8.55
CA CYS A 147 3.86 5.51 -8.61
C CYS A 147 2.53 4.87 -8.99
N ARG A 148 1.46 5.48 -8.49
CA ARG A 148 0.10 5.19 -8.91
C ARG A 148 -0.27 6.18 -9.99
N LEU A 149 -0.64 5.69 -11.16
CA LEU A 149 -1.17 6.51 -12.23
C LEU A 149 -2.67 6.69 -11.97
N ILE A 150 -3.04 7.92 -11.67
CA ILE A 150 -4.42 8.36 -11.56
C ILE A 150 -4.85 8.92 -12.92
N GLU A 151 -6.07 8.58 -13.35
CA GLU A 151 -6.72 9.21 -14.52
C GLU A 151 -7.35 10.55 -14.13
#